data_AF-A0A3M0XIJ3-F1
#
_entry.id   AF-A0A3M0XIJ3-F1
#
_cell.length_a   1.000
_cell.length_b   1.000
_cell.length_c   1.000
_cell.angle_alpha   90.00
_cell.angle_beta   90.00
_cell.angle_gamma   90.00
#
_symmetry.space_group_name_H-M   'P 1'
#
loop_
_entity.id
_entity.type
_entity.pdbx_description
1 polymer ?
#
loop_
_entity_poly.entity_id
_entity_poly.type
_entity_poly.pdbx_seq_one_letter_code
_entity_poly.pdbx_strand_id
1 'polypeptide(L)'
;MKARFSRSTLTFLLVVVLLLALLPLPAEGKGFHPASLATITVNSNGDQGDADRGDGICDTTGTRSGDPYSGICTLRAAIETANANGTPDTINFSGPMTIQP
;
A
#
# COMPACT_ATOMS: atom_id res chain seq x y z
N MET A 1 -24.61 -32.97 27.54
CA MET A 1 -25.49 -31.80 27.76
C MET A 1 -25.88 -31.25 26.40
N LYS A 2 -27.18 -31.29 26.01
CA LYS A 2 -27.66 -30.81 24.70
C LYS A 2 -28.16 -29.38 24.88
N ALA A 3 -27.46 -28.39 24.34
CA ALA A 3 -27.86 -26.99 24.44
C ALA A 3 -29.21 -26.79 23.72
N ARG A 4 -30.27 -26.52 24.49
CA ARG A 4 -31.59 -26.16 23.94
C ARG A 4 -31.58 -24.67 23.63
N PHE A 5 -31.08 -24.29 22.47
CA PHE A 5 -31.21 -22.92 21.98
C PHE A 5 -32.67 -22.66 21.65
N SER A 6 -33.29 -21.73 22.38
CA SER A 6 -34.66 -21.28 22.13
C SER A 6 -34.74 -20.62 20.76
N ARG A 7 -35.87 -20.75 20.07
CA ARG A 7 -36.10 -20.06 18.80
C ARG A 7 -35.80 -18.57 18.89
N SER A 8 -36.09 -17.95 20.04
CA SER A 8 -35.79 -16.54 20.33
C SER A 8 -34.29 -16.22 20.35
N THR A 9 -33.45 -17.12 20.90
CA THR A 9 -31.99 -16.89 20.92
C THR A 9 -31.37 -17.03 19.53
N LEU A 10 -31.93 -17.91 18.68
CA LEU A 10 -31.50 -18.06 17.29
C LEU A 10 -31.84 -16.82 16.45
N THR A 11 -33.06 -16.27 16.61
CA THR A 11 -33.47 -15.04 15.90
C THR A 11 -32.64 -13.84 16.33
N PHE A 12 -32.37 -13.71 17.63
CA PHE A 12 -31.53 -12.63 18.15
C PHE A 12 -30.10 -12.69 17.57
N LEU A 13 -29.49 -13.87 17.51
CA LEU A 13 -28.17 -14.06 16.90
C LEU A 13 -28.16 -13.70 15.40
N LEU A 14 -29.19 -14.09 14.64
CA LEU A 14 -29.32 -13.74 13.22
C LEU A 14 -29.43 -12.22 13.00
N VAL A 15 -30.22 -11.53 13.82
CA VAL A 15 -30.37 -10.06 13.75
C VAL A 15 -29.06 -9.36 14.10
N VAL A 16 -28.35 -9.83 15.12
CA VAL A 16 -27.02 -9.29 15.50
C VAL A 16 -26.01 -9.48 14.36
N VAL A 17 -25.95 -10.67 13.73
CA VAL A 17 -25.05 -10.91 12.58
C VAL A 17 -25.42 -10.02 11.39
N LEU A 18 -26.71 -9.86 11.09
CA LEU A 18 -27.17 -9.00 10.00
C LEU A 18 -26.87 -7.51 10.26
N LEU A 19 -27.02 -7.05 11.51
CA LEU A 19 -26.64 -5.70 11.93
C LEU A 19 -25.12 -5.47 11.88
N LEU A 20 -24.31 -6.47 12.26
CA LEU A 20 -22.85 -6.38 12.14
C LEU A 20 -22.39 -6.36 10.68
N ALA A 21 -23.08 -7.04 9.77
CA ALA A 21 -22.76 -7.02 8.34
C ALA A 21 -23.09 -5.68 7.64
N LEU A 22 -23.93 -4.84 8.27
CA LEU A 22 -24.27 -3.50 7.80
C LEU A 22 -23.29 -2.42 8.32
N LEU A 23 -22.37 -2.76 9.22
CA LEU A 23 -21.35 -1.83 9.65
C LEU A 23 -20.38 -1.59 8.48
N PRO A 24 -20.10 -0.33 8.11
CA PRO A 24 -19.04 -0.05 7.14
C PRO A 24 -17.74 -0.60 7.72
N LEU A 25 -17.15 -1.58 7.03
CA LEU A 25 -15.79 -1.99 7.33
C LEU A 25 -14.90 -0.76 7.19
N PRO A 26 -13.94 -0.51 8.10
CA PRO A 26 -12.88 0.43 7.82
C PRO A 26 -12.25 -0.07 6.52
N ALA A 27 -12.49 0.64 5.42
CA ALA A 27 -11.67 0.47 4.25
C ALA A 27 -10.27 0.77 4.76
N GLU A 28 -9.39 -0.23 4.76
CA GLU A 28 -7.95 0.02 4.72
C GLU A 28 -7.73 0.77 3.41
N GLY A 29 -7.98 2.08 3.50
CA GLY A 29 -7.83 2.98 2.39
C GLY A 29 -6.37 2.90 2.05
N LYS A 30 -6.06 2.31 0.89
CA LYS A 30 -4.88 2.70 0.13
C LYS A 30 -4.89 4.22 0.18
N GLY A 31 -4.00 4.80 0.98
CA GLY A 31 -4.04 6.22 1.28
C GLY A 31 -4.17 6.96 -0.04
N PHE A 32 -5.25 7.71 -0.21
CA PHE A 32 -5.37 8.60 -1.34
C PHE A 32 -4.38 9.74 -1.08
N HIS A 33 -3.14 9.56 -1.53
CA HIS A 33 -2.19 10.65 -1.60
C HIS A 33 -2.70 11.54 -2.74
N PRO A 34 -2.99 12.83 -2.50
CA PRO A 34 -3.41 13.71 -3.58
C PRO A 34 -2.33 13.66 -4.66
N ALA A 35 -2.76 13.23 -5.84
CA ALA A 35 -1.97 13.11 -7.04
C ALA A 35 -1.49 14.48 -7.54
N SER A 36 -0.47 15.02 -6.89
CA SER A 36 0.46 15.87 -7.63
C SER A 36 1.16 14.96 -8.65
N LEU A 37 1.39 15.43 -9.87
CA LEU A 37 2.39 14.83 -10.75
C LEU A 37 3.68 14.70 -9.93
N ALA A 38 4.03 13.50 -9.47
CA ALA A 38 5.22 13.32 -8.66
C ALA A 38 6.40 13.19 -9.61
N THR A 39 7.49 13.91 -9.31
CA THR A 39 8.78 13.64 -9.94
C THR A 39 9.53 12.64 -9.06
N ILE A 40 9.64 11.40 -9.52
CA ILE A 40 10.40 10.35 -8.85
C ILE A 40 11.81 10.35 -9.47
N THR A 41 12.84 10.55 -8.64
CA THR A 41 14.22 10.62 -9.14
C THR A 41 14.98 9.33 -8.84
N VAL A 42 15.29 8.57 -9.89
CA VAL A 42 16.19 7.41 -9.82
C VAL A 42 17.61 7.91 -9.57
N ASN A 43 18.25 7.41 -8.51
CA ASN A 43 19.59 7.80 -8.10
C ASN A 43 20.55 6.62 -7.93
N SER A 44 20.08 5.38 -8.13
CA SER A 44 20.86 4.16 -8.01
C SER A 44 20.64 3.22 -9.18
N ASN A 45 21.71 2.58 -9.65
CA ASN A 45 21.69 1.61 -10.75
C ASN A 45 21.47 0.17 -10.27
N GLY A 46 21.18 -0.02 -8.99
CA GLY A 46 20.67 -1.29 -8.47
C GLY A 46 19.30 -1.64 -9.03
N ASP A 47 18.78 -2.79 -8.59
CA ASP A 47 17.53 -3.39 -9.09
C ASP A 47 16.61 -3.86 -7.94
N GLN A 48 16.90 -3.45 -6.70
CA GLN A 48 16.01 -3.70 -5.57
C GLN A 48 14.67 -2.98 -5.81
N GLY A 49 13.57 -3.63 -5.44
CA GLY A 49 12.23 -3.03 -5.48
C GLY A 49 12.02 -2.03 -4.34
N ASP A 50 10.90 -1.33 -4.39
CA ASP A 50 10.44 -0.44 -3.34
C ASP A 50 9.98 -1.26 -2.12
N ALA A 51 10.45 -0.89 -0.93
CA ALA A 51 10.16 -1.60 0.31
C ALA A 51 8.70 -1.44 0.77
N ASP A 52 8.04 -0.32 0.43
CA ASP A 52 6.65 -0.02 0.76
C ASP A 52 5.98 0.75 -0.38
N ARG A 53 5.70 0.03 -1.48
CA ARG A 53 5.18 0.58 -2.75
C ARG A 53 4.07 1.63 -2.63
N GLY A 54 3.24 1.59 -1.59
CA GLY A 54 2.11 2.51 -1.45
C GLY A 54 2.44 3.82 -0.73
N ASP A 55 3.65 4.00 -0.19
CA ASP A 55 3.95 5.11 0.72
C ASP A 55 4.25 6.44 0.05
N GLY A 56 4.35 6.40 -1.29
CA GLY A 56 4.67 7.55 -2.11
C GLY A 56 6.13 7.97 -2.02
N ILE A 57 7.00 7.15 -1.41
CA ILE A 57 8.43 7.38 -1.26
C ILE A 57 9.17 6.28 -2.00
N CYS A 58 9.86 6.64 -3.09
CA CYS A 58 10.74 5.66 -3.75
C CYS A 58 11.96 5.38 -2.88
N ASP A 59 11.97 4.22 -2.23
CA ASP A 59 13.12 3.75 -1.45
C ASP A 59 13.21 2.22 -1.44
N THR A 60 14.44 1.72 -1.62
CA THR A 60 14.71 0.27 -1.54
C THR A 60 14.64 -0.30 -0.13
N THR A 61 14.59 0.57 0.89
CA THR A 61 14.40 0.23 2.29
C THR A 61 13.40 1.19 2.94
N GLY A 62 13.03 0.91 4.17
CA GLY A 62 12.12 1.78 4.89
C GLY A 62 10.66 1.47 4.60
N THR A 63 9.83 1.61 5.63
CA THR A 63 8.40 1.35 5.54
C THR A 63 7.69 2.34 6.45
N ARG A 64 6.42 2.63 6.15
CA ARG A 64 5.60 3.45 7.08
C ARG A 64 5.47 2.82 8.47
N SER A 65 5.73 1.52 8.58
CA SER A 65 5.68 0.74 9.82
C SER A 65 6.93 0.83 10.69
N GLY A 66 8.03 1.47 10.25
CA GLY A 66 9.14 1.83 11.13
C GLY A 66 10.55 1.49 10.67
N ASP A 67 10.75 0.90 9.49
CA ASP A 67 12.10 0.77 8.93
C ASP A 67 12.59 2.13 8.42
N PRO A 68 13.87 2.50 8.60
CA PRO A 68 14.40 3.75 8.08
C PRO A 68 14.61 3.70 6.56
N TYR A 69 14.33 4.83 5.90
CA TYR A 69 14.61 5.07 4.49
C TYR A 69 16.11 5.21 4.23
N SER A 70 16.61 4.57 3.17
CA SER A 70 18.04 4.64 2.76
C SER A 70 18.35 5.84 1.87
N GLY A 71 17.33 6.45 1.26
CA GLY A 71 17.41 7.41 0.19
C GLY A 71 17.74 6.80 -1.18
N ILE A 72 17.83 5.48 -1.30
CA ILE A 72 18.19 4.78 -2.54
C ILE A 72 16.92 4.50 -3.34
N CYS A 73 16.84 5.05 -4.55
CA CYS A 73 15.75 4.82 -5.50
C CYS A 73 16.31 4.22 -6.80
N THR A 74 15.95 2.97 -7.06
CA THR A 74 16.27 2.25 -8.31
C THR A 74 15.18 2.49 -9.36
N LEU A 75 15.42 2.11 -10.62
CA LEU A 75 14.37 2.16 -11.65
C LEU A 75 13.19 1.24 -11.30
N ARG A 76 13.45 0.06 -10.75
CA ARG A 76 12.39 -0.87 -10.34
C ARG A 76 11.55 -0.26 -9.23
N ALA A 77 12.19 0.26 -8.18
CA ALA A 77 11.49 0.92 -7.09
C ALA A 77 10.64 2.09 -7.61
N ALA A 78 11.21 2.96 -8.44
CA ALA A 78 10.48 4.11 -9.01
C ALA A 78 9.23 3.70 -9.81
N ILE A 79 9.31 2.63 -10.61
CA ILE A 79 8.17 2.09 -11.35
C ILE A 79 7.12 1.50 -10.40
N GLU A 80 7.55 0.82 -9.33
CA GLU A 80 6.64 0.25 -8.33
C GLU A 80 5.89 1.34 -7.54
N THR A 81 6.58 2.40 -7.11
CA THR A 81 5.96 3.57 -6.48
C THR A 81 4.96 4.22 -7.44
N ALA A 82 5.36 4.47 -8.70
CA ALA A 82 4.49 5.12 -9.69
C ALA A 82 3.21 4.31 -9.99
N ASN A 83 3.34 2.98 -10.10
CA ASN A 83 2.19 2.10 -10.30
C ASN A 83 1.22 2.12 -9.11
N ALA A 84 1.71 2.34 -7.89
CA ALA A 84 0.88 2.40 -6.70
C ALA A 84 0.14 3.75 -6.53
N ASN A 85 0.70 4.85 -7.06
CA ASN A 85 0.11 6.19 -6.97
C ASN A 85 -1.20 6.34 -7.76
N GLY A 86 -1.43 5.48 -8.76
CA GLY A 86 -2.68 5.45 -9.54
C GLY A 86 -2.93 6.71 -10.38
N THR A 87 -1.93 7.58 -10.51
CA THR A 87 -1.97 8.83 -11.29
C THR A 87 -0.66 9.00 -12.07
N PRO A 88 -0.64 9.88 -13.09
CA PRO A 88 0.56 10.03 -13.91
C PRO A 88 1.74 10.58 -13.09
N ASP A 89 2.89 9.92 -13.19
CA ASP A 89 4.15 10.35 -12.58
C ASP A 89 5.23 10.58 -13.64
N THR A 90 6.24 11.37 -13.29
CA THR A 90 7.45 11.56 -14.09
C THR A 90 8.63 10.87 -13.41
N ILE A 91 9.24 9.90 -14.10
CA ILE A 91 10.49 9.28 -13.64
C ILE A 91 11.66 10.05 -14.27
N ASN A 92 12.47 10.68 -13.42
CA ASN A 92 13.71 11.36 -13.79
C ASN A 92 14.92 10.56 -13.35
N PHE A 93 16.04 10.70 -14.04
CA PHE A 93 17.32 10.11 -13.65
C PHE A 93 18.24 11.23 -13.13
N SER A 94 18.90 11.00 -11.99
CA SER A 94 19.84 11.97 -11.42
C SER A 94 21.10 12.16 -12.27
N GLY A 95 21.36 11.23 -13.19
CA GLY A 95 22.44 11.31 -14.16
C GLY A 95 22.49 10.09 -15.09
N PRO A 96 23.48 10.02 -15.98
CA PRO A 96 23.72 8.84 -16.81
C PRO A 96 24.08 7.64 -15.94
N MET A 97 23.45 6.49 -16.20
CA MET A 97 23.74 5.25 -15.48
C MET A 97 23.44 4.02 -16.36
N THR A 98 24.13 2.93 -16.08
CA THR A 98 23.88 1.63 -16.73
C THR A 98 23.07 0.76 -15.79
N ILE A 99 21.86 0.40 -16.21
CA ILE A 99 20.99 -0.56 -15.54
C ILE A 99 21.22 -1.90 -16.21
N GLN A 100 21.70 -2.88 -15.45
CA GLN A 100 21.94 -4.23 -15.95
C GLN A 100 20.84 -5.18 -15.46
N PRO A 101 20.50 -6.22 -16.25
CA PRO A 101 19.55 -7.25 -15.85
C PRO A 101 20.00 -8.05 -14.62
#